data_AF-A0A9D4P7C7-F1
#
_entry.id   AF-A0A9D4P7C7-F1
#
_cell.length_a   1.000
_cell.length_b   1.000
_cell.length_c   1.000
_cell.angle_alpha   90.00
_cell.angle_beta   90.00
_cell.angle_gamma   90.00
#
_symmetry.space_group_name_H-M   'P 1'
#
loop_
_entity.id
_entity.type
_entity.pdbx_description
1 polymer ?
#
loop_
_entity_poly.entity_id
_entity_poly.type
_entity_poly.pdbx_seq_one_letter_code
_entity_poly.pdbx_strand_id
1 'polypeptide(L)'
;MLFKIKTFLYDAIKHIVEENGTVRYRLLRSVDVSLYLYWLIRVLMFSLIFIDPERFPLYRYDYGSLYIWNHRKILNKFFALILILFVFTGLLGMRTFFFNNVNKHGFQLIYDCIVYNTDQYCKSRDTDENIEKKLSQRFEDYQQQFARNHRLLSNNHTYW
;
A
#
# COMPACT_ATOMS: atom_id res chain seq x y z
N MET A 1 8.21 -4.63 -1.11
CA MET A 1 6.74 -4.88 -1.06
C MET A 1 6.04 -3.89 -0.12
N LEU A 2 6.51 -3.73 1.11
CA LEU A 2 6.01 -2.73 2.09
C LEU A 2 5.96 -1.28 1.56
N PHE A 3 7.02 -0.81 0.88
CA PHE A 3 7.02 0.53 0.28
C PHE A 3 5.91 0.75 -0.74
N LYS A 4 5.62 -0.26 -1.59
CA LYS A 4 4.53 -0.18 -2.58
C LYS A 4 3.15 -0.14 -1.92
N ILE A 5 2.97 -0.88 -0.82
CA ILE A 5 1.72 -0.86 -0.04
C ILE A 5 1.54 0.51 0.63
N LYS A 6 2.61 1.09 1.18
CA LYS A 6 2.55 2.43 1.78
C LYS A 6 2.17 3.48 0.73
N THR A 7 2.80 3.47 -0.44
CA THR A 7 2.48 4.39 -1.54
C THR A 7 1.04 4.22 -2.00
N PHE A 8 0.58 2.98 -2.19
CA PHE A 8 -0.80 2.70 -2.56
C PHE A 8 -1.82 3.23 -1.52
N LEU A 9 -1.56 2.99 -0.23
CA LEU A 9 -2.44 3.49 0.84
C LEU A 9 -2.43 5.02 0.92
N TYR A 10 -1.26 5.64 0.77
CA TYR A 10 -1.10 7.08 0.72
C TYR A 10 -1.93 7.68 -0.44
N ASP A 11 -1.75 7.17 -1.65
CA ASP A 11 -2.46 7.65 -2.84
C ASP A 11 -3.97 7.46 -2.71
N ALA A 12 -4.41 6.28 -2.24
CA ALA A 12 -5.83 5.96 -2.06
C ALA A 12 -6.50 6.89 -1.02
N ILE A 13 -5.87 7.09 0.15
CA ILE A 13 -6.45 7.91 1.21
C ILE A 13 -6.43 9.39 0.82
N LYS A 14 -5.34 9.86 0.21
CA LYS A 14 -5.22 11.24 -0.27
C LYS A 14 -6.27 11.54 -1.34
N HIS A 15 -6.44 10.66 -2.32
CA HIS A 15 -7.46 10.78 -3.35
C HIS A 15 -8.89 10.79 -2.77
N ILE A 16 -9.17 9.97 -1.76
CA ILE A 16 -10.49 9.96 -1.10
C ILE A 16 -10.81 11.29 -0.44
N VAL A 17 -9.83 11.97 0.17
CA VAL A 17 -10.03 13.25 0.85
C VAL A 17 -10.08 14.41 -0.13
N GLU A 18 -9.13 14.48 -1.06
CA GLU A 18 -8.97 15.62 -1.97
C GLU A 18 -10.07 15.67 -3.05
N GLU A 19 -10.52 14.52 -3.56
CA GLU A 19 -11.57 14.47 -4.59
C GLU A 19 -12.98 14.30 -4.02
N ASN A 20 -13.13 14.35 -2.69
CA ASN A 20 -14.40 14.11 -2.02
C ASN A 20 -15.46 15.12 -2.49
N GLY A 21 -16.60 14.62 -2.99
CA GLY A 21 -17.71 15.45 -3.48
C GLY A 21 -17.71 15.72 -4.99
N THR A 22 -16.60 15.46 -5.70
CA THR A 22 -16.58 15.57 -7.17
C THR A 22 -17.47 14.53 -7.85
N VAL A 23 -17.94 14.80 -9.08
CA VAL A 23 -18.75 13.84 -9.86
C VAL A 23 -17.90 12.62 -10.25
N ARG A 24 -16.63 12.84 -10.60
CA ARG A 24 -15.67 11.78 -10.94
C ARG A 24 -15.47 10.80 -9.79
N TYR A 25 -15.25 11.31 -8.58
CA TYR A 25 -15.12 10.48 -7.38
C TYR A 25 -16.38 9.65 -7.11
N ARG A 26 -17.58 10.23 -7.29
CA ARG A 26 -18.85 9.49 -7.14
C ARG A 26 -18.98 8.33 -8.13
N LEU A 27 -18.57 8.52 -9.39
CA LEU A 27 -18.58 7.47 -10.41
C LEU A 27 -17.57 6.36 -10.08
N LEU A 28 -16.32 6.72 -9.77
CA LEU A 28 -15.28 5.77 -9.35
C LEU A 28 -15.75 4.94 -8.15
N ARG A 29 -16.30 5.60 -7.13
CA ARG A 29 -16.85 4.93 -5.96
C ARG A 29 -17.98 3.96 -6.30
N SER A 30 -18.83 4.29 -7.27
CA SER A 30 -19.89 3.38 -7.72
C SER A 30 -19.33 2.17 -8.47
N VAL A 31 -18.27 2.36 -9.27
CA VAL A 31 -17.56 1.26 -9.94
C VAL A 31 -16.92 0.35 -8.90
N ASP A 32 -16.25 0.91 -7.89
CA ASP A 32 -15.61 0.14 -6.82
C ASP A 32 -16.62 -0.69 -6.02
N VAL A 33 -17.79 -0.13 -5.69
CA VAL A 33 -18.87 -0.87 -5.03
C VAL A 33 -19.38 -2.00 -5.94
N SER A 34 -19.50 -1.75 -7.24
CA SER A 34 -19.94 -2.77 -8.21
C SER A 34 -18.91 -3.91 -8.33
N LEU A 35 -17.62 -3.58 -8.36
CA LEU A 35 -16.52 -4.55 -8.36
C LEU A 35 -16.50 -5.36 -7.07
N TYR A 36 -16.74 -4.72 -5.92
CA TYR A 36 -16.85 -5.41 -4.64
C TYR A 36 -18.02 -6.40 -4.63
N LEU A 37 -19.21 -5.99 -5.08
CA LEU A 37 -20.38 -6.86 -5.19
C LEU A 37 -20.11 -8.05 -6.11
N TYR A 38 -19.49 -7.81 -7.27
CA TYR A 38 -19.05 -8.87 -8.18
C TYR A 38 -18.11 -9.85 -7.48
N TRP A 39 -17.13 -9.35 -6.73
CA TRP A 39 -16.19 -10.18 -5.96
C TRP A 39 -16.89 -10.99 -4.86
N LEU A 40 -17.88 -10.41 -4.18
CA LEU A 40 -18.67 -11.10 -3.15
C LEU A 40 -19.47 -12.26 -3.77
N ILE A 41 -20.10 -12.03 -4.92
CA ILE A 41 -20.78 -13.07 -5.69
C ILE A 41 -19.80 -14.19 -6.08
N ARG A 42 -18.58 -13.85 -6.48
CA ARG A 42 -17.52 -14.83 -6.79
C ARG A 42 -17.14 -15.69 -5.58
N VAL A 43 -16.99 -15.10 -4.40
CA VAL A 43 -16.71 -15.84 -3.16
C VAL A 43 -17.85 -16.78 -2.81
N LEU A 44 -19.11 -16.35 -2.98
CA LEU A 44 -20.27 -17.21 -2.79
C LEU A 44 -20.26 -18.39 -3.75
N MET A 45 -19.95 -18.16 -5.03
CA MET A 45 -19.83 -19.23 -6.03
C MET A 45 -18.74 -20.24 -5.66
N PHE A 46 -17.56 -19.78 -5.21
CA PHE A 46 -16.52 -20.68 -4.72
C PHE A 46 -16.99 -21.48 -3.51
N SER A 47 -17.76 -20.86 -2.61
CA SER A 47 -18.31 -21.56 -1.45
C SER A 47 -19.26 -22.68 -1.83
N LEU A 48 -20.08 -22.48 -2.88
CA LEU A 48 -20.97 -23.52 -3.39
C LEU A 48 -20.19 -24.73 -3.94
N ILE A 49 -19.06 -24.51 -4.62
CA ILE A 49 -18.19 -25.61 -5.11
C ILE A 49 -17.65 -26.45 -3.95
N PHE A 50 -17.40 -25.84 -2.79
CA PHE A 50 -16.89 -26.55 -1.62
C PHE A 50 -17.98 -27.30 -0.84
N ILE A 51 -19.21 -26.77 -0.81
CA ILE A 51 -20.34 -27.38 -0.10
C ILE A 51 -20.96 -28.51 -0.92
N ASP A 52 -21.24 -28.29 -2.21
CA ASP A 52 -21.91 -29.25 -3.08
C ASP A 52 -21.42 -29.14 -4.54
N PRO A 53 -20.27 -29.77 -4.85
CA PRO A 53 -19.68 -29.69 -6.19
C PRO A 53 -20.43 -30.51 -7.24
N GLU A 54 -21.26 -31.47 -6.84
CA GLU A 54 -22.04 -32.30 -7.77
C GLU A 54 -23.22 -31.52 -8.33
N ARG A 55 -23.90 -30.75 -7.45
CA ARG A 55 -24.99 -29.87 -7.86
C ARG A 55 -24.50 -28.62 -8.58
N PHE A 56 -23.31 -28.10 -8.23
CA PHE A 56 -22.76 -26.87 -8.80
C PHE A 56 -21.34 -27.07 -9.35
N PRO A 57 -21.18 -27.69 -10.53
CA PRO A 57 -19.87 -27.94 -11.15
C PRO A 57 -19.28 -26.69 -11.83
N LEU A 58 -19.25 -25.56 -11.13
CA LEU A 58 -18.80 -24.26 -11.64
C LEU A 58 -17.33 -24.28 -12.10
N TYR A 59 -16.53 -25.21 -11.57
CA TYR A 59 -15.14 -25.45 -11.99
C TYR A 59 -14.97 -25.82 -13.47
N ARG A 60 -16.05 -26.20 -14.17
CA ARG A 60 -16.02 -26.50 -15.60
C ARG A 60 -16.07 -25.25 -16.49
N TYR A 61 -16.57 -24.14 -15.95
CA TYR A 61 -16.90 -22.94 -16.74
C TYR A 61 -15.98 -21.76 -16.44
N ASP A 62 -15.20 -21.82 -15.35
CA ASP A 62 -14.38 -20.71 -14.88
C ASP A 62 -12.99 -21.17 -14.40
N TYR A 63 -11.95 -20.46 -14.87
CA TYR A 63 -10.56 -20.77 -14.53
C TYR A 63 -10.26 -20.61 -13.03
N GLY A 64 -10.86 -19.62 -12.36
CA GLY A 64 -10.70 -19.43 -10.91
C GLY A 64 -11.30 -20.60 -10.13
N SER A 65 -12.53 -20.99 -10.50
CA SER A 65 -13.19 -22.17 -9.96
C SER A 65 -12.42 -23.47 -10.22
N LEU A 66 -11.81 -23.62 -11.40
CA LEU A 66 -10.96 -24.78 -11.74
C LEU A 66 -9.71 -24.84 -10.87
N TYR A 67 -9.03 -23.71 -10.66
CA TYR A 67 -7.85 -23.65 -9.80
C TYR A 67 -8.18 -24.10 -8.36
N ILE A 68 -9.29 -23.58 -7.83
CA ILE A 68 -9.79 -23.93 -6.49
C ILE A 68 -10.12 -25.43 -6.41
N TRP A 69 -10.77 -25.97 -7.44
CA TRP A 69 -11.09 -27.39 -7.52
C TRP A 69 -9.84 -28.28 -7.47
N ASN A 70 -8.81 -27.92 -8.24
CA ASN A 70 -7.55 -28.67 -8.29
C ASN A 70 -6.84 -28.69 -6.92
N HIS A 71 -6.98 -27.63 -6.12
CA HIS A 71 -6.36 -27.51 -4.80
C HIS A 71 -7.30 -27.82 -3.62
N ARG A 72 -8.50 -28.36 -3.89
CA ARG A 72 -9.57 -28.53 -2.90
C ARG A 72 -9.16 -29.34 -1.66
N LYS A 73 -8.26 -30.32 -1.80
CA LYS A 73 -7.85 -31.19 -0.67
C LYS A 73 -7.12 -30.40 0.42
N ILE A 74 -6.30 -29.44 0.03
CA ILE A 74 -5.57 -28.55 0.94
C ILE A 74 -6.53 -27.45 1.42
N LEU A 75 -7.27 -26.86 0.49
CA LEU A 75 -8.18 -25.75 0.79
C LEU A 75 -9.31 -26.17 1.73
N ASN A 76 -9.89 -27.37 1.61
CA ASN A 76 -10.94 -27.87 2.51
C ASN A 76 -10.54 -27.83 4.00
N LYS A 77 -9.28 -28.12 4.32
CA LYS A 77 -8.80 -28.11 5.71
C LYS A 77 -8.85 -26.73 6.33
N PHE A 78 -8.70 -25.69 5.51
CA PHE A 78 -8.65 -24.30 5.96
C PHE A 78 -9.80 -23.46 5.39
N PHE A 79 -10.76 -24.08 4.71
CA PHE A 79 -11.74 -23.36 3.88
C PHE A 79 -12.55 -22.38 4.70
N ALA A 80 -13.08 -22.81 5.84
CA ALA A 80 -13.82 -21.95 6.77
C ALA A 80 -12.96 -20.79 7.28
N LEU A 81 -11.70 -21.05 7.63
CA LEU A 81 -10.78 -20.03 8.15
C LEU A 81 -10.43 -19.01 7.06
N ILE A 82 -10.14 -19.46 5.84
CA ILE A 82 -9.86 -18.61 4.68
C ILE A 82 -11.09 -17.76 4.35
N LEU A 83 -12.29 -18.36 4.34
CA LEU A 83 -13.54 -17.66 4.08
C LEU A 83 -13.81 -16.56 5.12
N ILE A 84 -13.66 -16.89 6.40
CA ILE A 84 -13.83 -15.92 7.50
C ILE A 84 -12.85 -14.75 7.34
N LEU A 85 -11.56 -15.03 7.13
CA LEU A 85 -10.55 -14.00 6.91
C LEU A 85 -10.93 -13.11 5.72
N PHE A 86 -11.35 -13.70 4.61
CA PHE A 86 -11.71 -12.96 3.40
C PHE A 86 -12.92 -12.04 3.62
N VAL A 87 -13.96 -12.53 4.29
CA VAL A 87 -15.16 -11.75 4.64
C VAL A 87 -14.79 -10.64 5.62
N PHE A 88 -13.98 -10.92 6.64
CA PHE A 88 -13.53 -9.90 7.61
C PHE A 88 -12.70 -8.81 6.93
N THR A 89 -11.73 -9.17 6.10
CA THR A 89 -10.92 -8.19 5.36
C THR A 89 -11.79 -7.36 4.42
N GLY A 90 -12.75 -7.98 3.72
CA GLY A 90 -13.71 -7.29 2.87
C GLY A 90 -14.58 -6.30 3.65
N LEU A 91 -15.12 -6.71 4.80
CA LEU A 91 -15.93 -5.86 5.67
C LEU A 91 -15.13 -4.68 6.24
N LEU A 92 -13.91 -4.94 6.72
CA LEU A 92 -13.02 -3.90 7.25
C LEU A 92 -12.61 -2.91 6.15
N GLY A 93 -12.29 -3.40 4.96
CA GLY A 93 -11.98 -2.55 3.79
C GLY A 93 -13.17 -1.67 3.42
N MET A 94 -14.37 -2.25 3.27
CA MET A 94 -15.60 -1.51 2.98
C MET A 94 -15.90 -0.46 4.05
N ARG A 95 -15.78 -0.81 5.32
CA ARG A 95 -16.02 0.14 6.41
C ARG A 95 -15.02 1.28 6.42
N THR A 96 -13.74 0.99 6.21
CA THR A 96 -12.65 1.97 6.31
C THR A 96 -12.64 2.93 5.13
N PHE A 97 -12.80 2.42 3.90
CA PHE A 97 -12.67 3.22 2.68
C PHE A 97 -14.00 3.71 2.11
N PHE A 98 -15.11 2.99 2.30
CA PHE A 98 -16.38 3.28 1.61
C PHE A 98 -17.49 3.77 2.52
N PHE A 99 -17.58 3.32 3.78
CA PHE A 99 -18.70 3.71 4.66
C PHE A 99 -18.34 4.73 5.74
N ASN A 100 -17.06 4.94 6.02
CA ASN A 100 -16.67 6.02 6.90
C ASN A 100 -16.74 7.36 6.16
N ASN A 101 -17.50 8.29 6.72
CA ASN A 101 -17.50 9.67 6.26
C ASN A 101 -16.12 10.27 6.55
N VAL A 102 -15.54 10.95 5.56
CA VAL A 102 -14.25 11.63 5.67
C VAL A 102 -14.22 12.61 6.86
N ASN A 103 -15.39 13.16 7.22
CA ASN A 103 -15.53 14.11 8.33
C ASN A 103 -15.55 13.43 9.73
N LYS A 104 -15.46 12.10 9.82
CA LYS A 104 -15.40 11.41 11.12
C LYS A 104 -13.97 11.42 11.65
N HIS A 105 -13.85 11.60 12.96
CA HIS A 105 -12.57 11.68 13.66
C HIS A 105 -11.66 10.46 13.42
N GLY A 106 -12.23 9.25 13.33
CA GLY A 106 -11.46 8.04 13.04
C GLY A 106 -10.85 8.02 11.63
N PHE A 107 -11.52 8.62 10.64
CA PHE A 107 -10.97 8.74 9.28
C PHE A 107 -9.86 9.81 9.25
N GLN A 108 -10.08 10.92 9.95
CA GLN A 108 -9.09 11.98 10.10
C GLN A 108 -7.80 11.48 10.76
N LEU A 109 -7.90 10.64 11.80
CA LEU A 109 -6.73 10.05 12.46
C LEU A 109 -5.91 9.17 11.50
N ILE A 110 -6.58 8.40 10.63
CA ILE A 110 -5.93 7.59 9.59
C ILE A 110 -5.25 8.49 8.55
N TYR A 111 -5.93 9.55 8.12
CA TYR A 111 -5.38 10.54 7.19
C TYR A 111 -4.13 11.22 7.77
N ASP A 112 -4.18 11.65 9.03
CA ASP A 112 -3.07 12.31 9.70
C ASP A 112 -1.86 11.36 9.85
N CYS A 113 -2.14 10.11 10.22
CA CYS A 113 -1.10 9.11 10.42
C CYS A 113 -0.38 8.75 9.11
N ILE A 114 -1.12 8.64 8.00
CA ILE A 114 -0.58 8.14 6.73
C ILE A 114 -0.20 9.28 5.80
N VAL A 115 -1.12 10.19 5.50
CA VAL A 115 -0.93 11.26 4.51
C VAL A 115 -0.17 12.43 5.12
N TYR A 116 -0.67 13.01 6.21
CA TYR A 116 -0.04 14.20 6.80
C TYR A 116 1.41 13.93 7.24
N ASN A 117 1.67 12.85 7.97
CA ASN A 117 3.03 12.49 8.36
C ASN A 117 3.95 12.23 7.17
N THR A 118 3.45 11.60 6.10
CA THR A 118 4.25 11.35 4.90
C THR A 118 4.56 12.65 4.16
N ASP A 119 3.58 13.55 4.05
CA ASP A 119 3.79 14.87 3.44
C ASP A 119 4.77 15.72 4.25
N GLN A 120 4.68 15.70 5.58
CA GLN A 120 5.63 16.39 6.46
C GLN A 120 7.03 15.78 6.35
N TYR A 121 7.15 14.46 6.33
CA TYR A 121 8.42 13.78 6.10
C TYR A 121 9.03 14.21 4.74
N CYS A 122 8.25 14.20 3.67
CA CYS A 122 8.69 14.63 2.35
C CYS A 122 9.12 16.11 2.32
N LYS A 123 8.41 17.00 3.01
CA LYS A 123 8.77 18.42 3.15
C LYS A 123 10.05 18.64 3.98
N SER A 124 10.26 17.80 5.00
CA SER A 124 11.44 17.86 5.87
C SER A 124 12.68 17.20 5.26
N ARG A 125 12.51 16.43 4.17
CA ARG A 125 13.61 15.77 3.48
C ARG A 125 14.37 16.84 2.70
N ASP A 126 15.67 16.99 2.98
CA ASP A 126 16.53 17.86 2.19
C ASP A 126 16.44 17.46 0.72
N THR A 127 16.41 18.45 -0.18
CA THR A 127 16.53 18.21 -1.62
C THR A 127 17.87 17.54 -1.92
N ASP A 128 17.91 16.70 -2.96
CA ASP A 128 19.13 16.00 -3.35
C ASP A 128 20.30 16.98 -3.59
N GLU A 129 20.00 18.17 -4.12
CA GLU A 129 20.94 19.28 -4.31
C GLU A 129 21.47 19.86 -2.98
N ASN A 130 20.62 19.96 -1.94
CA ASN A 130 21.06 20.38 -0.60
C ASN A 130 21.90 19.29 0.09
N ILE A 131 21.60 18.02 -0.17
CA ILE A 131 22.37 16.89 0.35
C ILE A 131 23.76 16.89 -0.27
N GLU A 132 23.85 17.06 -1.59
CA GLU A 132 25.12 17.13 -2.32
C GLU A 132 25.96 18.31 -1.86
N LYS A 133 25.35 19.49 -1.68
CA LYS A 133 26.02 20.67 -1.12
C LYS A 133 26.50 20.48 0.32
N LYS A 134 25.72 19.83 1.18
CA LYS A 134 26.15 19.52 2.57
C LYS A 134 27.26 18.48 2.60
N LEU A 135 27.25 17.51 1.67
CA LEU A 135 28.31 16.51 1.53
C LEU A 135 29.61 17.13 1.06
N SER A 136 29.57 17.99 0.03
CA SER A 136 30.77 18.69 -0.46
C SER A 136 31.36 19.62 0.61
N GLN A 137 30.52 20.39 1.31
CA GLN A 137 30.96 21.22 2.44
C GLN A 137 31.61 20.40 3.55
N ARG A 138 31.00 19.29 3.97
CA ARG A 138 31.60 18.41 4.97
C ARG A 138 32.93 17.82 4.50
N PHE A 139 33.02 17.44 3.23
CA PHE A 139 34.24 16.89 2.65
C PHE A 139 35.38 17.93 2.67
N GLU A 140 35.09 19.17 2.29
CA GLU A 140 36.05 20.29 2.39
C GLU A 140 36.48 20.55 3.84
N ASP A 141 35.53 20.58 4.78
CA ASP A 141 35.82 20.74 6.21
C ASP A 141 36.73 19.61 6.73
N TYR A 142 36.47 18.36 6.32
CA TYR A 142 37.31 17.22 6.66
C TYR A 142 38.71 17.34 6.06
N GLN A 143 38.84 17.76 4.80
CA GLN A 143 40.15 17.99 4.18
C GLN A 143 40.94 19.08 4.90
N GLN A 144 40.29 20.19 5.27
CA GLN A 144 40.91 21.27 6.02
C GLN A 144 41.35 20.82 7.43
N GLN A 145 40.50 20.06 8.13
CA GLN A 145 40.85 19.48 9.43
C GLN A 145 41.99 18.47 9.31
N PHE A 146 41.98 17.62 8.28
CA PHE A 146 43.04 16.66 8.02
C PHE A 146 44.37 17.36 7.71
N ALA A 147 44.38 18.38 6.84
CA ALA A 147 45.58 19.15 6.54
C ALA A 147 46.12 19.91 7.77
N ARG A 148 45.22 20.40 8.65
CA ARG A 148 45.61 21.04 9.91
C ARG A 148 46.23 20.04 10.89
N ASN A 149 45.66 18.84 11.04
CA ASN A 149 46.10 17.83 12.01
C ASN A 149 47.25 16.94 11.51
N HIS A 150 47.40 16.79 10.20
CA HIS A 150 48.39 15.92 9.55
C HIS A 150 49.23 16.70 8.51
N ARG A 151 49.73 17.88 8.90
CA ARG A 151 50.54 18.78 8.04
C ARG A 151 51.68 18.10 7.28
N LEU A 152 52.35 17.11 7.89
CA LEU A 152 53.46 16.40 7.27
C LEU A 152 53.03 15.45 6.14
N LEU A 153 51.78 14.96 6.19
CA LEU A 153 51.20 14.10 5.15
C LEU A 153 50.50 14.92 4.06
N SER A 154 49.95 16.10 4.37
CA SER A 154 49.27 16.93 3.36
C SER A 154 50.23 17.64 2.39
N ASN A 155 51.46 17.95 2.81
CA ASN A 155 52.44 18.66 1.97
C ASN A 155 53.22 17.77 0.99
N ASN A 156 53.11 16.45 1.10
CA ASN A 156 53.82 15.50 0.23
C ASN A 156 53.16 15.31 -1.15
N HIS A 157 52.04 15.98 -1.44
CA HIS A 157 51.42 15.97 -2.77
C HIS A 157 51.95 17.05 -3.74
N THR A 158 52.93 17.86 -3.32
CA THR A 158 53.50 18.97 -4.11
C THR A 158 54.84 18.67 -4.80
N TYR A 159 55.19 17.39 -4.94
CA TYR A 159 56.39 16.97 -5.67
C TYR A 159 56.08 15.82 -6.63
N TRP A 160 55.44 16.15 -7.75
CA TRP A 160 55.62 15.49 -9.05
C TRP A 160 55.34 16.53 -10.15
#